data_AF-A0AAV3FG25-F1
#
_entry.id   AF-A0AAV3FG25-F1
#
_cell.length_a   1.000
_cell.length_b   1.000
_cell.length_c   1.000
_cell.angle_alpha   90.00
_cell.angle_beta   90.00
_cell.angle_gamma   90.00
#
_symmetry.space_group_name_H-M   'P 1'
#
loop_
_entity.id
_entity.type
_entity.pdbx_description
1 polymer ?
#
loop_
_entity_poly.entity_id
_entity_poly.type
_entity_poly.pdbx_seq_one_letter_code
_entity_poly.pdbx_strand_id
1 'polypeptide(L)' 'MSDNKLKEDLVKVYKEWKDLEKKAGKKIKHHHELKKEEKEDEIQRFSDYAGLSVPITEEMLLYLDEEYFRV' A
#
# COMPACT_ATOMS: atom_id res chain seq x y z
N MET A 1 -16.79 16.26 1.87
CA MET A 1 -15.32 16.41 1.79
C MET A 1 -14.68 15.02 1.60
N SER A 2 -15.17 14.24 0.63
CA SER A 2 -15.58 12.88 1.00
C SER A 2 -14.69 11.71 0.53
N ASP A 3 -13.89 11.84 -0.53
CA ASP A 3 -13.08 10.71 -1.02
C ASP A 3 -11.61 11.06 -1.21
N ASN A 4 -11.32 12.32 -1.60
CA ASN A 4 -9.96 12.76 -1.88
C ASN A 4 -9.09 12.76 -0.61
N LYS A 5 -9.65 13.19 0.52
CA LYS A 5 -8.94 13.22 1.81
C LYS A 5 -8.56 11.83 2.30
N LEU A 6 -9.45 10.84 2.12
CA LEU A 6 -9.18 9.44 2.47
C LEU A 6 -8.03 8.88 1.63
N LYS A 7 -8.01 9.15 0.32
CA LYS A 7 -6.93 8.72 -0.58
C LYS A 7 -5.59 9.33 -0.18
N GLU A 8 -5.55 10.64 0.10
CA GLU A 8 -4.33 11.32 0.54
C GLU A 8 -3.81 10.78 1.89
N ASP A 9 -4.71 10.48 2.83
CA ASP A 9 -4.32 9.89 4.11
C ASP A 9 -3.80 8.46 3.93
N LEU A 10 -4.41 7.65 3.07
CA LEU A 10 -3.92 6.30 2.75
C LEU A 10 -2.56 6.32 2.05
N VAL A 11 -2.29 7.28 1.18
CA VAL A 11 -0.96 7.46 0.55
C VAL A 11 0.10 7.71 1.61
N LYS A 12 -0.16 8.57 2.60
CA LYS A 12 0.79 8.83 3.70
C LYS A 12 1.06 7.57 4.51
N VAL A 13 0.00 6.88 4.94
CA VAL A 13 0.10 5.65 5.73
C VAL A 13 0.86 4.55 4.95
N TYR A 14 0.59 4.42 3.64
CA TYR A 14 1.31 3.47 2.78
C TYR A 14 2.79 3.80 2.65
N LYS A 15 3.15 5.09 2.46
CA LYS A 15 4.54 5.54 2.44
C LYS A 15 5.27 5.20 3.74
N GLU A 16 4.66 5.51 4.88
CA GLU A 16 5.20 5.17 6.20
C GLU A 16 5.39 3.66 6.36
N TRP A 17 4.40 2.87 5.96
CA TRP A 17 4.46 1.41 6.01
C TRP A 17 5.62 0.84 5.18
N LYS A 18 5.75 1.26 3.91
CA LYS A 18 6.84 0.82 3.02
C LYS A 18 8.21 1.27 3.52
N ASP A 19 8.32 2.46 4.10
CA ASP A 19 9.56 2.92 4.74
C ASP A 19 9.95 2.07 5.95
N LEU A 20 8.97 1.63 6.76
CA LEU A 20 9.22 0.69 7.86
C LEU A 20 9.67 -0.68 7.33
N GLU A 21 9.03 -1.19 6.28
CA GLU A 21 9.46 -2.44 5.63
C GLU A 21 10.89 -2.35 5.09
N LYS A 22 11.23 -1.22 4.45
CA LYS A 22 12.56 -0.94 3.94
C LYS A 22 13.59 -0.87 5.08
N LYS A 23 13.26 -0.20 6.18
CA LYS A 23 14.11 -0.15 7.40
C LYS A 23 14.29 -1.52 8.06
N ALA A 24 13.28 -2.38 7.98
CA ALA A 24 13.34 -3.77 8.42
C ALA A 24 14.16 -4.68 7.47
N GLY A 25 14.75 -4.12 6.41
CA GLY A 25 15.57 -4.86 5.44
C GLY A 25 14.75 -5.64 4.41
N LYS A 26 13.44 -5.40 4.29
CA LYS A 26 12.64 -6.02 3.23
C LYS A 26 12.91 -5.34 1.90
N LYS A 27 12.98 -6.16 0.84
CA LYS A 27 13.06 -5.66 -0.52
C LYS A 27 11.67 -5.17 -0.95
N ILE A 28 11.55 -3.86 -1.16
CA ILE A 28 10.33 -3.26 -1.72
C ILE A 28 10.31 -3.55 -3.23
N LYS A 29 9.25 -4.21 -3.69
CA LYS A 29 8.97 -4.49 -5.10
C LYS A 29 7.85 -3.59 -5.58
N HIS A 30 7.85 -3.26 -6.86
CA HIS A 30 6.71 -2.61 -7.48
C HIS A 30 5.53 -3.57 -7.62
N HIS A 31 4.32 -3.02 -7.67
CA HIS A 31 3.07 -3.78 -7.85
C HIS A 31 3.11 -4.73 -9.06
N HIS A 32 3.71 -4.30 -10.18
CA HIS A 32 3.81 -5.11 -11.40
C HIS A 32 4.82 -6.28 -11.28
N GLU A 33 5.71 -6.25 -10.30
CA GLU A 33 6.67 -7.33 -10.02
C GLU A 33 6.09 -8.40 -9.08
N LEU A 34 4.94 -8.12 -8.45
CA LEU A 34 4.28 -9.04 -7.53
C LEU A 34 3.44 -10.08 -8.28
N LYS A 35 3.56 -11.34 -7.88
CA LYS A 35 2.61 -12.38 -8.27
C LYS A 35 1.25 -12.14 -7.61
N LYS A 36 0.19 -12.72 -8.17
CA LYS A 36 -1.18 -12.58 -7.63
C LYS A 36 -1.26 -12.85 -6.13
N GLU A 37 -0.66 -13.94 -5.66
CA GLU A 37 -0.65 -14.30 -4.22
C GLU A 37 0.10 -13.27 -3.36
N GLU A 38 1.20 -12.69 -3.87
CA GLU A 38 1.94 -11.63 -3.18
C GLU A 38 1.12 -10.34 -3.11
N LYS A 39 0.32 -10.03 -4.14
CA LYS A 39 -0.58 -8.88 -4.13
C LYS A 39 -1.70 -9.06 -3.11
N GLU A 40 -2.31 -10.24 -3.04
CA GLU A 40 -3.36 -10.56 -2.07
C GLU A 40 -2.80 -10.49 -0.63
N ASP A 41 -1.59 -11.02 -0.38
CA ASP A 41 -0.89 -10.88 0.90
C ASP A 41 -0.61 -9.41 1.25
N GLU A 42 -0.14 -8.63 0.27
CA GLU A 42 0.18 -7.21 0.46
C GLU A 42 -1.07 -6.37 0.76
N ILE A 43 -2.18 -6.62 0.06
CA ILE A 43 -3.48 -6.01 0.34
C ILE A 43 -3.90 -6.28 1.78
N GLN A 44 -3.84 -7.54 2.23
CA GLN A 44 -4.26 -7.91 3.57
C GLN A 44 -3.35 -7.25 4.62
N ARG A 45 -2.03 -7.38 4.47
CA ARG A 45 -1.06 -6.86 5.44
C ARG A 45 -1.07 -5.34 5.55
N PHE A 46 -1.23 -4.63 4.44
CA PHE A 46 -1.39 -3.19 4.46
C PHE A 46 -2.73 -2.79 5.11
N SER A 47 -3.82 -3.49 4.77
CA SER A 47 -5.14 -3.20 5.35
C SER A 47 -5.16 -3.41 6.86
N ASP A 48 -4.51 -4.46 7.35
CA ASP A 48 -4.32 -4.74 8.76
C ASP A 48 -3.48 -3.65 9.44
N TYR A 49 -2.37 -3.22 8.81
CA TYR A 49 -1.53 -2.13 9.30
C TYR A 49 -2.28 -0.79 9.38
N ALA A 50 -3.07 -0.49 8.35
CA ALA A 50 -3.88 0.73 8.27
C ALA A 50 -5.14 0.68 9.17
N GLY A 51 -5.42 -0.45 9.83
CA GLY A 51 -6.59 -0.63 10.70
C GLY A 51 -7.91 -0.57 9.93
N LEU A 52 -7.92 -0.98 8.67
CA LEU A 52 -9.10 -0.94 7.83
C LEU A 52 -10.01 -2.13 8.12
N SER A 53 -11.31 -1.88 8.33
CA SER A 53 -12.30 -2.94 8.52
C SER A 53 -12.60 -3.72 7.23
N VAL A 54 -12.34 -3.11 6.08
CA VAL A 54 -12.48 -3.72 4.75
C VAL A 54 -11.14 -3.60 4.04
N PRO A 55 -10.59 -4.70 3.49
CA PRO A 55 -9.34 -4.63 2.74
C PRO A 55 -9.43 -3.70 1.53
N ILE A 56 -8.32 -3.05 1.20
CA ILE A 56 -8.24 -2.25 -0.02
C ILE A 56 -8.37 -3.13 -1.27
N THR A 57 -8.76 -2.54 -2.40
CA THR A 57 -8.81 -3.25 -3.68
C THR A 57 -7.42 -3.30 -4.34
N GLU A 58 -7.24 -4.19 -5.33
CA GLU A 58 -6.01 -4.24 -6.13
C GLU A 58 -5.74 -2.92 -6.87
N GLU A 59 -6.78 -2.26 -7.40
CA GLU A 59 -6.66 -0.92 -7.99
C GLU A 59 -6.14 0.12 -6.99
N MET A 60 -6.61 0.06 -5.75
CA MET A 60 -6.14 0.98 -4.71
C MET A 60 -4.69 0.69 -4.33
N LEU A 61 -4.30 -0.60 -4.24
CA LEU A 61 -2.91 -0.98 -4.02
C LEU A 61 -2.01 -0.46 -5.16
N LEU A 62 -2.44 -0.62 -6.42
CA LEU A 62 -1.71 -0.09 -7.58
C LEU A 62 -1.51 1.43 -7.46
N TYR A 63 -2.57 2.17 -7.16
CA TYR A 63 -2.49 3.62 -6.98
C TYR A 63 -1.50 4.03 -5.87
N LEU A 64 -1.55 3.34 -4.72
CA LEU A 64 -0.64 3.61 -3.61
C LEU A 64 0.82 3.31 -3.97
N ASP A 65 1.05 2.24 -4.74
CA ASP A 65 2.36 1.87 -5.25
C ASP A 65 2.92 2.93 -6.20
N GLU A 66 2.12 3.37 -7.17
CA GLU A 66 2.47 4.46 -8.09
C GLU A 66 2.85 5.74 -7.33
N GLU A 67 2.05 6.13 -6.33
CA GLU A 67 2.31 7.33 -5.52
C GLU A 67 3.53 7.19 -4.59
N TYR A 68 3.89 5.97 -4.16
CA TYR A 68 5.10 5.70 -3.40
C TYR A 68 6.36 5.83 -4.26
N PHE A 69 6.33 5.29 -5.47
CA PHE A 69 7.47 5.29 -6.38
C PHE A 69 7.59 6.54 -7.25
N ARG A 70 6.59 7.43 -7.20
CA ARG A 70 6.63 8.75 -7.81
C ARG A 70 7.66 9.62 -7.07
N VAL A 71 8.87 9.71 -7.65
CA VAL A 71 10.01 10.54 -7.19
C VAL A 71 9.79 12.00 -7.56
#